data_AF-A0A6G7A880-F1
#
_entry.id   AF-A0A6G7A880-F1
#
_cell.length_a   1.000
_cell.length_b   1.000
_cell.length_c   1.000
_cell.angle_alpha   90.00
_cell.angle_beta   90.00
_cell.angle_gamma   90.00
#
_symmetry.space_group_name_H-M   'P 1'
#
loop_
_entity.id
_entity.type
_entity.pdbx_description
1 polymer ?
#
loop_
_entity_poly.entity_id
_entity_poly.type
_entity_poly.pdbx_seq_one_letter_code
_entity_poly.pdbx_strand_id
1 'polypeptide(L)'
;MSILNGPRLNFWGGISTDVSVPNNSPTLPTGATSTMDLFDLTTSIMSPAAKDYSDDQLYALINAPDPEIGPQSRYTAGGWNHYGDHVVSLQNARISSQGTPGKIEPSGDLVGQPVYLLGSLVPGTGQGPYSGPMMVDLDPTATTTTQIFVGGLQIGDGDTPQLLIRWDSVCSSFDVNTRVLLPRTMDSPGSFHGSGTFQLTFPLSSIVSYNHASPGLKALIEDPRATGLVLRFVMFEMCPTLTTAQLNADYAANQFSPNPSIGRVIGTLATAYANEPQICPPGRQLVNADENIGSVAYAEVANDLLSLDMVNLIPKQTFRARRDDITSPIGPNVNYGTVTIAAGNTSLAIYQPDDPMLLDYYLYGGIIDVPLNATLLQQVQSNPLNISAPGTAGSGALSAPEIAYRVYTDQRNSYFDPNDRSIQVTLQARYLGGPMPEDIQIGITAAATNTYQGKRYWDFLQFPNSLTVPAGQSSVSFNISPQSGSSGLAGFTTLTYIINNDTTYPTYSNFRKYSRTDFGIPAGSQVTWDQVYENVLRFHYLAFPAMSRYIQLNQPDAVMGAKQAILARISPDYQNTTLYMSVVRSMSPSQRALLTAWLNGTPWQP
;
A
#
# COMPACT_ATOMS: atom_id res chain seq x y z
N MET A 1 -8.22 16.81 9.10
CA MET A 1 -8.39 15.59 8.28
C MET A 1 -9.71 15.67 7.54
N SER A 2 -9.69 15.92 6.25
CA SER A 2 -10.89 16.14 5.45
C SER A 2 -11.84 14.94 5.37
N ILE A 3 -11.32 13.71 5.39
CA ILE A 3 -12.14 12.49 5.52
C ILE A 3 -13.04 12.52 6.78
N LEU A 4 -12.61 13.20 7.84
CA LEU A 4 -13.32 13.28 9.12
C LEU A 4 -14.17 14.55 9.25
N ASN A 5 -13.82 15.61 8.51
CA ASN A 5 -14.37 16.96 8.72
C ASN A 5 -15.16 17.52 7.52
N GLY A 6 -15.06 16.88 6.35
CA GLY A 6 -15.75 17.27 5.12
C GLY A 6 -16.88 16.32 4.74
N PRO A 7 -17.71 16.70 3.75
CA PRO A 7 -18.66 15.79 3.12
C PRO A 7 -17.97 14.50 2.66
N ARG A 8 -18.63 13.36 2.88
CA ARG A 8 -18.06 12.04 2.61
C ARG A 8 -19.04 11.10 1.92
N LEU A 9 -18.50 10.24 1.07
CA LEU A 9 -19.14 9.07 0.49
C LEU A 9 -18.41 7.84 1.02
N ASN A 10 -19.11 6.99 1.77
CA ASN A 10 -18.54 5.75 2.27
C ASN A 10 -18.91 4.60 1.34
N PHE A 11 -18.04 3.60 1.23
CA PHE A 11 -18.28 2.41 0.45
C PHE A 11 -17.68 1.17 1.10
N TRP A 12 -18.20 0.02 0.71
CA TRP A 12 -17.61 -1.27 1.07
C TRP A 12 -17.87 -2.31 -0.02
N GLY A 13 -17.11 -3.40 0.01
CA GLY A 13 -17.27 -4.56 -0.87
C GLY A 13 -16.08 -5.50 -0.79
N GLY A 14 -15.78 -6.17 -1.89
CA GLY A 14 -14.59 -7.00 -2.03
C GLY A 14 -13.42 -6.27 -2.68
N ILE A 15 -12.24 -6.86 -2.56
CA ILE A 15 -11.03 -6.44 -3.27
C ILE A 15 -10.21 -7.68 -3.65
N SER A 16 -9.56 -7.62 -4.80
CA SER A 16 -8.66 -8.66 -5.31
C SER A 16 -7.31 -8.02 -5.63
N THR A 17 -6.23 -8.73 -5.30
CA THR A 17 -4.84 -8.36 -5.62
C THR A 17 -4.15 -9.56 -6.24
N ASP A 18 -3.79 -9.47 -7.52
CA ASP A 18 -3.17 -10.56 -8.28
C ASP A 18 -1.64 -10.44 -8.30
N VAL A 19 -1.01 -10.12 -7.17
CA VAL A 19 0.44 -9.92 -7.09
C VAL A 19 1.20 -11.22 -7.37
N SER A 20 2.22 -11.15 -8.22
CA SER A 20 3.20 -12.22 -8.30
C SER A 20 4.14 -12.15 -7.10
N VAL A 21 4.44 -13.31 -6.51
CA VAL A 21 5.19 -13.44 -5.25
C VAL A 21 6.47 -14.30 -5.27
N PRO A 22 6.99 -14.88 -6.37
CA PRO A 22 8.28 -15.58 -6.33
C PRO A 22 9.45 -14.71 -5.89
N ASN A 23 9.35 -13.39 -6.08
CA ASN A 23 10.36 -12.43 -5.63
C ASN A 23 10.19 -12.03 -4.15
N ASN A 24 9.19 -12.56 -3.43
CA ASN A 24 9.04 -12.29 -2.00
C ASN A 24 10.14 -12.94 -1.14
N SER A 25 10.87 -13.89 -1.72
CA SER A 25 12.04 -14.49 -1.14
C SER A 25 13.15 -14.50 -2.19
N PRO A 26 14.41 -14.20 -1.82
CA PRO A 26 15.53 -14.40 -2.75
C PRO A 26 15.86 -15.87 -2.94
N THR A 27 15.24 -16.79 -2.18
CA THR A 27 15.56 -18.22 -2.18
C THR A 27 14.33 -19.10 -2.44
N LEU A 28 14.57 -20.28 -3.01
CA LEU A 28 13.59 -21.36 -3.11
C LEU A 28 13.86 -22.44 -2.06
N PRO A 29 12.82 -23.00 -1.42
CA PRO A 29 12.98 -24.21 -0.63
C PRO A 29 13.32 -25.40 -1.54
N THR A 30 14.37 -26.14 -1.19
CA THR A 30 14.80 -27.38 -1.88
C THR A 30 14.61 -28.63 -1.03
N GLY A 31 14.12 -28.45 0.19
CA GLY A 31 13.84 -29.46 1.20
C GLY A 31 13.34 -28.78 2.47
N ALA A 32 13.02 -29.55 3.51
CA ALA A 32 12.41 -29.00 4.74
C ALA A 32 13.32 -28.02 5.51
N THR A 33 14.64 -28.05 5.28
CA THR A 33 15.60 -27.16 5.96
C THR A 33 16.66 -26.59 5.01
N SER A 34 16.49 -26.80 3.70
CA SER A 34 17.47 -26.38 2.69
C SER A 34 16.83 -25.41 1.72
N THR A 35 17.60 -24.40 1.32
CA THR A 35 17.18 -23.43 0.33
C THR A 35 18.26 -23.24 -0.74
N MET A 36 17.85 -22.77 -1.91
CA MET A 36 18.73 -22.36 -3.00
C MET A 36 18.52 -20.88 -3.28
N ASP A 37 19.59 -20.10 -3.32
CA ASP A 37 19.51 -18.72 -3.78
C ASP A 37 19.00 -18.70 -5.23
N LEU A 38 17.92 -17.98 -5.47
CA LEU A 38 17.28 -17.84 -6.78
C LEU A 38 17.57 -16.47 -7.39
N PHE A 39 17.37 -15.41 -6.63
CA PHE A 39 17.46 -14.03 -7.11
C PHE A 39 18.39 -13.17 -6.25
N ASP A 40 19.06 -12.20 -6.89
CA ASP A 40 19.50 -10.98 -6.21
C ASP A 40 18.45 -9.89 -6.43
N LEU A 41 17.61 -9.65 -5.42
CA LEU A 41 16.49 -8.71 -5.50
C LEU A 41 16.96 -7.26 -5.49
N THR A 42 18.16 -6.97 -4.97
CA THR A 42 18.71 -5.61 -4.95
C THR A 42 19.03 -5.11 -6.36
N THR A 43 19.43 -6.01 -7.26
CA THR A 43 19.79 -5.73 -8.65
C THR A 43 18.82 -6.37 -9.65
N SER A 44 17.86 -7.17 -9.20
CA SER A 44 16.83 -7.83 -10.02
C SER A 44 17.44 -8.70 -11.13
N ILE A 45 18.35 -9.59 -10.72
CA ILE A 45 19.02 -10.57 -11.58
C ILE A 45 18.99 -11.96 -10.94
N MET A 46 19.39 -12.99 -11.69
CA MET A 46 19.60 -14.33 -11.16
C MET A 46 20.75 -14.38 -10.16
N SER A 47 20.57 -15.11 -9.06
CA SER A 47 21.66 -15.42 -8.15
C SER A 47 22.75 -16.23 -8.89
N PRO A 48 24.02 -16.16 -8.47
CA PRO A 48 25.07 -17.02 -9.02
C PRO A 48 24.74 -18.50 -8.98
N ALA A 49 24.03 -18.98 -7.94
CA ALA A 49 23.68 -20.38 -7.78
C ALA A 49 22.62 -20.87 -8.79
N ALA A 50 21.80 -19.95 -9.31
CA ALA A 50 20.74 -20.27 -10.27
C ALA A 50 21.17 -20.11 -11.74
N LYS A 51 22.32 -19.48 -12.02
CA LYS A 51 22.73 -19.14 -13.41
C LYS A 51 22.88 -20.33 -14.34
N ASP A 52 23.39 -21.44 -13.81
CA ASP A 52 23.70 -22.65 -14.60
C ASP A 52 22.48 -23.54 -14.85
N TYR A 53 21.34 -23.24 -14.22
CA TYR A 53 20.09 -23.92 -14.52
C TYR A 53 19.49 -23.37 -15.81
N SER A 54 18.83 -24.21 -16.60
CA SER A 54 17.96 -23.75 -17.68
C SER A 54 16.68 -23.13 -17.13
N ASP A 55 16.01 -22.32 -17.95
CA ASP A 55 14.76 -21.68 -17.51
C ASP A 55 13.65 -22.71 -17.22
N ASP A 56 13.56 -23.80 -17.99
CA ASP A 56 12.59 -24.87 -17.76
C ASP A 56 12.85 -25.57 -16.42
N GLN A 57 14.12 -25.80 -16.06
CA GLN A 57 14.47 -26.35 -14.76
C GLN A 57 14.08 -25.39 -13.63
N LEU A 58 14.32 -24.09 -13.79
CA LEU A 58 13.94 -23.10 -12.79
C LEU A 58 12.42 -22.98 -12.66
N TYR A 59 11.67 -22.98 -13.76
CA TYR A 59 10.21 -23.02 -13.69
C TYR A 59 9.68 -24.26 -12.97
N ALA A 60 10.25 -25.42 -13.27
CA ALA A 60 9.87 -26.65 -12.59
C ALA A 60 10.14 -26.57 -11.08
N LEU A 61 11.26 -25.97 -10.67
CA LEU A 61 11.59 -25.74 -9.26
C LEU A 61 10.64 -24.72 -8.60
N ILE A 62 10.36 -23.60 -9.25
CA ILE A 62 9.47 -22.55 -8.72
C ILE A 62 8.03 -23.09 -8.56
N ASN A 63 7.55 -23.88 -9.52
CA ASN A 63 6.20 -24.45 -9.52
C ASN A 63 6.07 -25.75 -8.70
N ALA A 64 7.18 -26.30 -8.19
CA ALA A 64 7.11 -27.48 -7.36
C ALA A 64 6.30 -27.19 -6.08
N PRO A 65 5.56 -28.18 -5.54
CA PRO A 65 4.94 -28.05 -4.23
C PRO A 65 5.97 -27.63 -3.18
N ASP A 66 5.58 -26.76 -2.26
CA ASP A 66 6.45 -26.40 -1.14
C ASP A 66 6.71 -27.65 -0.28
N PRO A 67 7.96 -28.00 0.04
CA PRO A 67 8.24 -29.07 0.99
C PRO A 67 7.68 -28.81 2.40
N GLU A 68 7.40 -27.56 2.77
CA GLU A 68 6.68 -27.23 4.01
C GLU A 68 5.16 -27.45 3.86
N ILE A 69 4.56 -28.08 4.88
CA ILE A 69 3.13 -28.39 4.94
C ILE A 69 2.46 -27.60 6.07
N GLY A 70 1.22 -27.19 5.86
CA GLY A 70 0.39 -26.53 6.86
C GLY A 70 0.54 -25.00 6.83
N PRO A 71 0.34 -24.29 7.94
CA PRO A 71 0.28 -22.82 7.96
C PRO A 71 1.56 -22.09 7.54
N GLN A 72 2.69 -22.79 7.46
CA GLN A 72 3.98 -22.24 6.99
C GLN A 72 4.20 -22.46 5.48
N SER A 73 3.36 -23.27 4.84
CA SER A 73 3.47 -23.55 3.41
C SER A 73 3.28 -22.29 2.58
N ARG A 74 4.15 -22.12 1.59
CA ARG A 74 4.05 -21.13 0.52
C ARG A 74 3.18 -21.61 -0.63
N TYR A 75 2.49 -22.74 -0.48
CA TYR A 75 1.68 -23.43 -1.49
C TYR A 75 2.57 -24.13 -2.53
N THR A 76 3.37 -23.34 -3.25
CA THR A 76 4.46 -23.81 -4.13
C THR A 76 5.78 -23.21 -3.67
N ALA A 77 6.92 -23.72 -4.12
CA ALA A 77 8.23 -23.19 -3.77
C ALA A 77 8.38 -21.70 -4.13
N GLY A 78 7.73 -21.26 -5.21
CA GLY A 78 7.62 -19.88 -5.68
C GLY A 78 6.52 -19.04 -5.04
N GLY A 79 5.77 -19.57 -4.08
CA GLY A 79 4.66 -18.87 -3.45
C GLY A 79 3.30 -19.17 -4.05
N TRP A 80 2.29 -18.50 -3.51
CA TRP A 80 0.88 -18.81 -3.75
C TRP A 80 0.35 -18.27 -5.07
N ASN A 81 1.09 -17.41 -5.79
CA ASN A 81 0.63 -16.79 -7.04
C ASN A 81 1.77 -16.44 -8.01
N HIS A 82 2.50 -17.44 -8.50
CA HIS A 82 3.57 -17.22 -9.49
C HIS A 82 3.09 -16.55 -10.79
N TYR A 83 1.85 -16.84 -11.23
CA TYR A 83 1.32 -16.35 -12.51
C TYR A 83 0.47 -15.08 -12.40
N GLY A 84 0.58 -14.37 -11.28
CA GLY A 84 -0.13 -13.11 -11.04
C GLY A 84 0.34 -11.96 -11.94
N ASP A 85 -0.57 -11.07 -12.30
CA ASP A 85 -0.31 -9.92 -13.17
C ASP A 85 -0.19 -8.57 -12.44
N HIS A 86 -0.22 -8.58 -11.11
CA HIS A 86 -0.19 -7.45 -10.17
C HIS A 86 -1.44 -6.55 -10.17
N VAL A 87 -2.50 -6.89 -10.90
CA VAL A 87 -3.69 -6.06 -10.95
C VAL A 87 -4.43 -6.05 -9.61
N VAL A 88 -4.90 -4.86 -9.21
CA VAL A 88 -5.84 -4.67 -8.11
C VAL A 88 -7.21 -4.35 -8.67
N SER A 89 -8.25 -4.93 -8.08
CA SER A 89 -9.63 -4.70 -8.48
C SER A 89 -10.54 -4.61 -7.27
N LEU A 90 -11.39 -3.57 -7.24
CA LEU A 90 -12.52 -3.52 -6.32
C LEU A 90 -13.65 -4.41 -6.88
N GLN A 91 -14.16 -5.30 -6.03
CA GLN A 91 -15.11 -6.36 -6.40
C GLN A 91 -16.47 -6.05 -5.76
N ASN A 92 -17.43 -5.59 -6.57
CA ASN A 92 -18.76 -5.16 -6.09
C ASN A 92 -18.68 -4.14 -4.93
N ALA A 93 -17.66 -3.28 -4.92
CA ALA A 93 -17.58 -2.18 -3.98
C ALA A 93 -18.61 -1.12 -4.33
N ARG A 94 -19.47 -0.76 -3.37
CA ARG A 94 -20.60 0.18 -3.59
C ARG A 94 -20.68 1.21 -2.50
N ILE A 95 -21.10 2.42 -2.88
CA ILE A 95 -21.41 3.48 -1.93
C ILE A 95 -22.49 2.99 -0.96
N SER A 96 -22.21 3.05 0.33
CA SER A 96 -23.09 2.56 1.40
C SER A 96 -23.77 3.67 2.17
N SER A 97 -23.14 4.84 2.26
CA SER A 97 -23.72 6.03 2.87
C SER A 97 -23.07 7.29 2.32
N GLN A 98 -23.75 8.42 2.51
CA GLN A 98 -23.26 9.73 2.12
C GLN A 98 -23.73 10.81 3.09
N GLY A 99 -23.06 11.95 3.09
CA GLY A 99 -23.51 13.15 3.81
C GLY A 99 -22.37 13.98 4.36
N THR A 100 -22.67 14.81 5.34
CA THR A 100 -21.68 15.59 6.10
C THR A 100 -21.48 14.98 7.49
N PRO A 101 -20.34 15.21 8.16
CA PRO A 101 -20.13 14.73 9.52
C PRO A 101 -21.29 15.10 10.46
N GLY A 102 -21.72 14.14 11.28
CA GLY A 102 -22.89 14.23 12.15
C GLY A 102 -24.25 14.02 11.46
N LYS A 103 -24.27 13.87 10.12
CA LYS A 103 -25.47 13.65 9.28
C LYS A 103 -25.17 12.72 8.09
N ILE A 104 -24.58 11.56 8.39
CA ILE A 104 -24.33 10.52 7.39
C ILE A 104 -25.53 9.58 7.32
N GLU A 105 -26.03 9.37 6.12
CA GLU A 105 -27.23 8.58 5.88
C GLU A 105 -26.92 7.39 4.95
N PRO A 106 -27.44 6.17 5.23
CA PRO A 106 -27.34 5.02 4.33
C PRO A 106 -28.33 5.12 3.16
N SER A 107 -28.69 6.34 2.77
CA SER A 107 -29.59 6.66 1.67
C SER A 107 -29.09 7.90 0.95
N GLY A 108 -29.51 8.08 -0.31
CA GLY A 108 -29.06 9.19 -1.13
C GLY A 108 -28.93 8.81 -2.59
N ASP A 109 -28.58 9.80 -3.41
CA ASP A 109 -28.48 9.66 -4.86
C ASP A 109 -27.29 8.82 -5.33
N LEU A 110 -26.22 8.72 -4.52
CA LEU A 110 -25.05 7.91 -4.85
C LEU A 110 -25.05 6.55 -4.15
N VAL A 111 -25.90 6.31 -3.15
CA VAL A 111 -25.95 5.02 -2.45
C VAL A 111 -26.30 3.89 -3.42
N GLY A 112 -25.52 2.81 -3.38
CA GLY A 112 -25.61 1.67 -4.28
C GLY A 112 -24.79 1.81 -5.57
N GLN A 113 -24.26 3.00 -5.88
CA GLN A 113 -23.39 3.19 -7.04
C GLN A 113 -22.07 2.42 -6.85
N PRO A 114 -21.58 1.71 -7.87
CA PRO A 114 -20.31 1.02 -7.79
C PRO A 114 -19.13 2.00 -7.77
N VAL A 115 -18.03 1.57 -7.16
CA VAL A 115 -16.77 2.31 -7.06
C VAL A 115 -15.66 1.50 -7.70
N TYR A 116 -14.91 2.12 -8.61
CA TYR A 116 -13.78 1.52 -9.30
C TYR A 116 -12.52 2.35 -9.12
N LEU A 117 -11.40 1.65 -8.89
CA LEU A 117 -10.07 2.19 -9.13
C LEU A 117 -9.68 1.85 -10.57
N LEU A 118 -9.09 2.81 -11.28
CA LEU A 118 -8.79 2.70 -12.70
C LEU A 118 -7.28 2.54 -12.92
N GLY A 119 -6.89 1.88 -14.01
CA GLY A 119 -5.52 1.98 -14.52
C GLY A 119 -5.26 3.28 -15.28
N SER A 120 -3.98 3.53 -15.57
CA SER A 120 -3.50 4.68 -16.31
C SER A 120 -3.93 4.66 -17.78
N LEU A 121 -4.06 5.86 -18.35
CA LEU A 121 -4.10 6.05 -19.79
C LEU A 121 -2.67 6.05 -20.34
N VAL A 122 -2.51 5.79 -21.63
CA VAL A 122 -1.24 5.91 -22.33
C VAL A 122 -0.80 7.38 -22.35
N PRO A 123 0.35 7.73 -21.73
CA PRO A 123 0.91 9.08 -21.78
C PRO A 123 0.99 9.63 -23.21
N GLY A 124 0.62 10.90 -23.37
CA GLY A 124 0.67 11.63 -24.65
C GLY A 124 -0.45 11.31 -25.65
N THR A 125 -1.13 10.16 -25.56
CA THR A 125 -2.24 9.81 -26.47
C THR A 125 -3.62 9.82 -25.81
N GLY A 126 -3.68 9.62 -24.49
CA GLY A 126 -4.94 9.51 -23.75
C GLY A 126 -5.72 8.22 -24.02
N GLN A 127 -5.15 7.25 -24.75
CA GLN A 127 -5.80 5.98 -25.03
C GLN A 127 -5.77 5.03 -23.82
N GLY A 128 -6.79 4.20 -23.66
CA GLY A 128 -6.91 3.22 -22.57
C GLY A 128 -8.10 3.51 -21.65
N PRO A 129 -8.10 2.98 -20.40
CA PRO A 129 -7.03 2.20 -19.78
C PRO A 129 -6.94 0.78 -20.37
N TYR A 130 -5.73 0.24 -20.49
CA TYR A 130 -5.46 -1.12 -21.01
C TYR A 130 -5.17 -2.13 -19.89
N SER A 131 -5.16 -1.68 -18.63
CA SER A 131 -5.00 -2.49 -17.42
C SER A 131 -5.70 -1.80 -16.23
N GLY A 132 -5.73 -2.46 -15.07
CA GLY A 132 -6.18 -1.88 -13.81
C GLY A 132 -5.07 -1.16 -13.03
N PRO A 133 -5.38 -0.74 -11.79
CA PRO A 133 -4.39 -0.39 -10.78
C PRO A 133 -3.40 -1.53 -10.52
N MET A 134 -2.16 -1.21 -10.14
CA MET A 134 -1.09 -2.21 -9.95
C MET A 134 -0.51 -2.17 -8.54
N MET A 135 -0.45 -3.32 -7.87
CA MET A 135 0.14 -3.48 -6.54
C MET A 135 1.57 -3.99 -6.63
N VAL A 136 2.49 -3.31 -5.96
CA VAL A 136 3.93 -3.60 -5.98
C VAL A 136 4.55 -3.30 -4.63
N ASP A 137 5.64 -3.99 -4.31
CA ASP A 137 6.44 -3.67 -3.14
C ASP A 137 7.71 -2.93 -3.56
N LEU A 138 8.07 -1.87 -2.82
CA LEU A 138 9.35 -1.18 -3.03
C LEU A 138 10.53 -2.13 -2.75
N ASP A 139 10.38 -2.89 -1.66
CA ASP A 139 11.25 -3.98 -1.23
C ASP A 139 10.38 -5.25 -1.17
N PRO A 140 10.59 -6.21 -2.09
CA PRO A 140 9.74 -7.38 -2.16
C PRO A 140 9.98 -8.38 -1.04
N THR A 141 11.02 -8.23 -0.20
CA THR A 141 11.36 -9.20 0.87
C THR A 141 10.43 -9.15 2.09
N ALA A 142 9.22 -8.62 1.92
CA ALA A 142 8.13 -8.58 2.89
C ALA A 142 8.42 -7.76 4.16
N THR A 143 9.29 -6.75 4.08
CA THR A 143 9.88 -6.09 5.26
C THR A 143 9.39 -4.68 5.55
N THR A 144 8.70 -4.00 4.63
CA THR A 144 8.56 -2.53 4.78
C THR A 144 7.22 -1.94 4.34
N THR A 145 6.78 -2.11 3.09
CA THR A 145 5.54 -1.47 2.58
C THR A 145 5.20 -1.84 1.13
N THR A 146 3.89 -1.96 0.90
CA THR A 146 3.27 -2.13 -0.41
C THR A 146 2.80 -0.79 -0.98
N GLN A 147 2.85 -0.64 -2.29
CA GLN A 147 2.30 0.49 -3.04
C GLN A 147 1.20 0.02 -4.00
N ILE A 148 0.20 0.87 -4.24
CA ILE A 148 -0.77 0.67 -5.32
C ILE A 148 -0.73 1.90 -6.23
N PHE A 149 -0.35 1.67 -7.48
CA PHE A 149 -0.41 2.67 -8.54
C PHE A 149 -1.80 2.67 -9.15
N VAL A 150 -2.36 3.86 -9.33
CA VAL A 150 -3.75 4.09 -9.74
C VAL A 150 -3.74 5.16 -10.82
N GLY A 151 -4.51 4.98 -11.90
CA GLY A 151 -4.67 5.97 -12.96
C GLY A 151 -5.97 6.78 -12.89
N GLY A 152 -6.82 6.52 -11.89
CA GLY A 152 -8.04 7.29 -11.65
C GLY A 152 -9.05 6.56 -10.77
N LEU A 153 -10.24 7.15 -10.70
CA LEU A 153 -11.38 6.63 -9.94
C LEU A 153 -12.67 6.86 -10.73
N GLN A 154 -13.60 5.93 -10.61
CA GLN A 154 -14.94 6.04 -11.18
C GLN A 154 -16.01 5.68 -10.14
N ILE A 155 -17.10 6.45 -10.10
CA ILE A 155 -18.34 6.10 -9.40
C ILE A 155 -19.47 5.97 -10.43
N GLY A 156 -20.20 4.87 -10.38
CA GLY A 156 -21.24 4.55 -11.38
C GLY A 156 -20.71 3.72 -12.55
N ASP A 157 -21.63 3.13 -13.30
CA ASP A 157 -21.33 2.27 -14.45
C ASP A 157 -21.46 3.01 -15.79
N GLY A 158 -20.89 2.40 -16.85
CA GLY A 158 -21.05 2.82 -18.24
C GLY A 158 -20.22 4.04 -18.64
N ASP A 159 -20.51 4.57 -19.82
CA ASP A 159 -19.78 5.69 -20.44
C ASP A 159 -20.14 7.06 -19.84
N THR A 160 -21.22 7.12 -19.05
CA THR A 160 -21.69 8.34 -18.35
C THR A 160 -21.75 8.09 -16.84
N PRO A 161 -20.59 7.89 -16.18
CA PRO A 161 -20.54 7.64 -14.75
C PRO A 161 -20.98 8.86 -13.93
N GLN A 162 -21.31 8.64 -12.65
CA GLN A 162 -21.60 9.73 -11.72
C GLN A 162 -20.37 10.61 -11.49
N LEU A 163 -19.18 10.01 -11.42
CA LEU A 163 -17.89 10.70 -11.29
C LEU A 163 -16.83 9.92 -12.07
N LEU A 164 -16.01 10.64 -12.85
CA LEU A 164 -14.82 10.11 -13.50
C LEU A 164 -13.62 11.03 -13.21
N ILE A 165 -12.57 10.42 -12.66
CA ILE A 165 -11.29 11.05 -12.39
C ILE A 165 -10.21 10.33 -13.20
N ARG A 166 -9.30 11.09 -13.83
CA ARG A 166 -8.11 10.56 -14.50
C ARG A 166 -6.87 11.26 -13.96
N TRP A 167 -6.09 10.53 -13.18
CA TRP A 167 -4.88 11.02 -12.53
C TRP A 167 -4.01 9.85 -12.09
N ASP A 168 -2.77 9.85 -12.57
CA ASP A 168 -1.77 8.89 -12.10
C ASP A 168 -1.32 9.26 -10.70
N SER A 169 -1.55 8.35 -9.75
CA SER A 169 -1.23 8.50 -8.34
C SER A 169 -0.74 7.19 -7.75
N VAL A 170 -0.14 7.27 -6.57
CA VAL A 170 0.33 6.11 -5.83
C VAL A 170 -0.03 6.27 -4.36
N CYS A 171 -0.61 5.23 -3.79
CA CYS A 171 -0.74 5.11 -2.33
C CYS A 171 0.24 4.08 -1.80
N SER A 172 0.60 4.20 -0.52
CA SER A 172 1.42 3.23 0.19
C SER A 172 0.64 2.67 1.37
N SER A 173 0.90 1.41 1.70
CA SER A 173 0.31 0.75 2.86
C SER A 173 0.78 1.41 4.15
N PHE A 174 -0.14 1.62 5.07
CA PHE A 174 0.15 2.01 6.44
C PHE A 174 -0.82 1.32 7.40
N ASP A 175 -0.47 1.31 8.68
CA ASP A 175 -1.17 0.57 9.74
C ASP A 175 -1.38 -0.91 9.40
N VAL A 176 -0.30 -1.58 8.96
CA VAL A 176 -0.33 -3.01 8.66
C VAL A 176 -0.34 -3.80 9.96
N ASN A 177 -1.54 -4.01 10.49
CA ASN A 177 -1.79 -4.54 11.83
C ASN A 177 -2.88 -5.61 11.83
N THR A 178 -3.02 -6.33 12.94
CA THR A 178 -4.02 -7.41 13.08
C THR A 178 -5.43 -6.86 13.08
N ARG A 179 -6.23 -7.29 12.11
CA ARG A 179 -7.63 -6.90 11.94
C ARG A 179 -8.62 -8.05 12.15
N VAL A 180 -8.16 -9.29 12.12
CA VAL A 180 -8.97 -10.50 12.33
C VAL A 180 -8.30 -11.35 13.41
N LEU A 181 -9.03 -11.78 14.44
CA LEU A 181 -8.42 -12.53 15.56
C LEU A 181 -8.41 -14.04 15.35
N LEU A 182 -9.46 -14.61 14.74
CA LEU A 182 -9.62 -16.06 14.58
C LEU A 182 -9.96 -16.45 13.13
N PRO A 183 -9.61 -17.67 12.70
CA PRO A 183 -8.82 -18.68 13.43
C PRO A 183 -7.36 -18.23 13.58
N ARG A 184 -6.59 -18.81 14.51
CA ARG A 184 -5.16 -18.48 14.68
C ARG A 184 -4.28 -18.89 13.49
N THR A 185 -4.74 -19.88 12.73
CA THR A 185 -4.09 -20.39 11.53
C THR A 185 -5.15 -20.84 10.54
N MET A 186 -4.87 -20.71 9.25
CA MET A 186 -5.63 -21.31 8.16
C MET A 186 -4.72 -21.55 6.96
N ASP A 187 -5.22 -22.21 5.93
CA ASP A 187 -4.55 -22.35 4.63
C ASP A 187 -4.53 -21.01 3.88
N SER A 188 -3.69 -20.08 4.36
CA SER A 188 -3.51 -18.73 3.83
C SER A 188 -2.21 -18.12 4.36
N PRO A 189 -1.52 -17.28 3.58
CA PRO A 189 -0.48 -16.40 4.10
C PRO A 189 -1.02 -15.52 5.23
N GLY A 190 -0.16 -15.09 6.16
CA GLY A 190 -0.51 -14.34 7.37
C GLY A 190 -1.31 -13.05 7.16
N SER A 191 -1.35 -12.53 5.92
CA SER A 191 -2.22 -11.43 5.49
C SER A 191 -3.71 -11.63 5.79
N PHE A 192 -4.18 -12.86 6.05
CA PHE A 192 -5.59 -13.10 6.42
C PHE A 192 -5.95 -12.52 7.78
N HIS A 193 -4.96 -12.40 8.67
CA HIS A 193 -5.09 -11.70 9.95
C HIS A 193 -4.95 -10.19 9.80
N GLY A 194 -4.14 -9.76 8.84
CA GLY A 194 -3.74 -8.37 8.67
C GLY A 194 -4.80 -7.49 8.01
N SER A 195 -4.51 -6.19 8.06
CA SER A 195 -5.12 -5.17 7.22
C SER A 195 -4.04 -4.28 6.63
N GLY A 196 -4.40 -3.47 5.63
CA GLY A 196 -3.57 -2.38 5.16
C GLY A 196 -4.46 -1.18 4.83
N THR A 197 -4.13 -0.03 5.39
CA THR A 197 -4.76 1.24 5.02
C THR A 197 -4.00 1.87 3.87
N PHE A 198 -4.74 2.44 2.94
CA PHE A 198 -4.24 3.16 1.78
C PHE A 198 -4.96 4.49 1.67
N GLN A 199 -4.22 5.54 1.30
CA GLN A 199 -4.78 6.85 1.02
C GLN A 199 -4.10 7.45 -0.21
N LEU A 200 -4.88 8.13 -1.04
CA LEU A 200 -4.40 8.94 -2.15
C LEU A 200 -5.35 10.10 -2.40
N THR A 201 -4.80 11.17 -2.96
CA THR A 201 -5.54 12.40 -3.27
C THR A 201 -5.49 12.69 -4.76
N PHE A 202 -6.61 13.16 -5.29
CA PHE A 202 -6.80 13.59 -6.67
C PHE A 202 -7.04 15.10 -6.71
N PRO A 203 -6.30 15.89 -7.49
CA PRO A 203 -6.56 17.32 -7.60
C PRO A 203 -7.88 17.59 -8.33
N LEU A 204 -8.56 18.70 -8.06
CA LEU A 204 -9.81 19.05 -8.77
C LEU A 204 -9.65 19.07 -10.30
N SER A 205 -8.48 19.47 -10.80
CA SER A 205 -8.15 19.50 -12.23
C SER A 205 -8.14 18.12 -12.90
N SER A 206 -8.16 17.02 -12.13
CA SER A 206 -8.21 15.66 -12.65
C SER A 206 -9.62 15.10 -12.83
N ILE A 207 -10.64 15.82 -12.38
CA ILE A 207 -12.04 15.44 -12.59
C ILE A 207 -12.38 15.67 -14.06
N VAL A 208 -12.65 14.57 -14.78
CA VAL A 208 -13.03 14.60 -16.20
C VAL A 208 -14.50 14.96 -16.36
N SER A 209 -15.35 14.34 -15.54
CA SER A 209 -16.80 14.59 -15.54
C SER A 209 -17.39 14.21 -14.19
N TYR A 210 -18.46 14.91 -13.79
CA TYR A 210 -19.31 14.47 -12.69
C TYR A 210 -20.76 14.90 -12.91
N ASN A 211 -21.69 14.20 -12.26
CA ASN A 211 -23.11 14.50 -12.32
C ASN A 211 -23.43 15.76 -11.49
N HIS A 212 -23.59 16.91 -12.14
CA HIS A 212 -23.96 18.18 -11.49
C HIS A 212 -25.36 18.20 -10.86
N ALA A 213 -26.20 17.18 -11.10
CA ALA A 213 -27.47 17.04 -10.39
C ALA A 213 -27.32 16.32 -9.05
N SER A 214 -26.18 15.68 -8.78
CA SER A 214 -25.91 14.95 -7.55
C SER A 214 -25.59 15.89 -6.39
N PRO A 215 -26.44 16.02 -5.36
CA PRO A 215 -26.13 16.86 -4.20
C PRO A 215 -24.89 16.36 -3.45
N GLY A 216 -24.68 15.03 -3.40
CA GLY A 216 -23.50 14.43 -2.78
C GLY A 216 -22.20 14.86 -3.47
N LEU A 217 -22.11 14.73 -4.81
CA LEU A 217 -20.91 15.14 -5.54
C LEU A 217 -20.69 16.64 -5.50
N LYS A 218 -21.75 17.46 -5.59
CA LYS A 218 -21.63 18.91 -5.43
C LYS A 218 -21.05 19.29 -4.07
N ALA A 219 -21.53 18.65 -3.00
CA ALA A 219 -21.01 18.92 -1.65
C ALA A 219 -19.50 18.61 -1.55
N LEU A 220 -19.02 17.56 -2.21
CA LEU A 220 -17.60 17.21 -2.20
C LEU A 220 -16.75 18.14 -3.08
N ILE A 221 -17.21 18.45 -4.29
CA ILE A 221 -16.42 19.07 -5.37
C ILE A 221 -16.54 20.60 -5.39
N GLU A 222 -17.73 21.13 -5.11
CA GLU A 222 -18.02 22.57 -5.15
C GLU A 222 -17.82 23.27 -3.80
N ASP A 223 -17.29 22.58 -2.77
CA ASP A 223 -16.88 23.24 -1.51
C ASP A 223 -15.80 24.29 -1.85
N PRO A 224 -15.96 25.57 -1.46
CA PRO A 224 -15.03 26.64 -1.81
C PRO A 224 -13.61 26.45 -1.25
N ARG A 225 -13.42 25.52 -0.31
CA ARG A 225 -12.12 25.16 0.26
C ARG A 225 -11.49 23.95 -0.41
N ALA A 226 -12.22 23.26 -1.29
CA ALA A 226 -11.76 22.04 -1.96
C ALA A 226 -10.54 22.33 -2.82
N THR A 227 -9.50 21.51 -2.65
CA THR A 227 -8.33 21.45 -3.54
C THR A 227 -8.32 20.17 -4.38
N GLY A 228 -9.14 19.20 -3.99
CA GLY A 228 -9.25 17.91 -4.65
C GLY A 228 -10.25 16.99 -3.97
N LEU A 229 -10.10 15.69 -4.20
CA LEU A 229 -10.81 14.62 -3.51
C LEU A 229 -9.78 13.66 -2.93
N VAL A 230 -9.97 13.25 -1.67
CA VAL A 230 -9.13 12.25 -1.01
C VAL A 230 -9.90 10.95 -0.89
N LEU A 231 -9.26 9.85 -1.28
CA LEU A 231 -9.76 8.50 -1.10
C LEU A 231 -8.90 7.82 -0.04
N ARG A 232 -9.56 7.25 0.98
CA ARG A 232 -8.92 6.30 1.90
C ARG A 232 -9.70 5.00 1.91
N PHE A 233 -9.00 3.89 1.94
CA PHE A 233 -9.61 2.58 2.10
C PHE A 233 -8.72 1.65 2.92
N VAL A 234 -9.35 0.71 3.58
CA VAL A 234 -8.71 -0.40 4.29
C VAL A 234 -9.08 -1.67 3.58
N MET A 235 -8.07 -2.46 3.20
CA MET A 235 -8.26 -3.85 2.80
C MET A 235 -7.87 -4.78 3.94
N PHE A 236 -8.64 -5.84 4.13
CA PHE A 236 -8.41 -6.81 5.20
C PHE A 236 -9.00 -8.16 4.81
N GLU A 237 -8.78 -9.17 5.65
CA GLU A 237 -9.33 -10.50 5.39
C GLU A 237 -8.75 -11.12 4.10
N MET A 238 -7.52 -10.76 3.73
CA MET A 238 -6.91 -11.15 2.45
C MET A 238 -6.42 -12.60 2.46
N CYS A 239 -6.89 -13.43 1.53
CA CYS A 239 -6.36 -14.77 1.32
C CYS A 239 -6.42 -15.21 -0.17
N PRO A 240 -5.50 -16.09 -0.62
CA PRO A 240 -5.55 -16.66 -1.97
C PRO A 240 -6.88 -17.38 -2.24
N THR A 241 -7.35 -17.29 -3.48
CA THR A 241 -8.64 -17.84 -3.92
C THR A 241 -8.65 -19.37 -3.85
N LEU A 242 -7.59 -20.00 -4.35
CA LEU A 242 -7.37 -21.44 -4.30
C LEU A 242 -6.69 -21.82 -2.99
N THR A 243 -7.03 -23.01 -2.50
CA THR A 243 -6.31 -23.68 -1.41
C THR A 243 -4.95 -24.23 -1.89
N THR A 244 -4.06 -24.55 -0.96
CA THR A 244 -2.78 -25.21 -1.28
C THR A 244 -2.99 -26.50 -2.09
N ALA A 245 -3.98 -27.31 -1.70
CA ALA A 245 -4.28 -28.56 -2.38
C ALA A 245 -4.79 -28.35 -3.82
N GLN A 246 -5.63 -27.33 -4.04
CA GLN A 246 -6.15 -27.00 -5.37
C GLN A 246 -5.04 -26.47 -6.27
N LEU A 247 -4.23 -25.52 -5.80
CA LEU A 247 -3.14 -24.95 -6.60
C LEU A 247 -2.12 -26.02 -7.02
N ASN A 248 -1.73 -26.90 -6.10
CA ASN A 248 -0.82 -28.00 -6.41
C ASN A 248 -1.42 -29.00 -7.41
N ALA A 249 -2.72 -29.27 -7.34
CA ALA A 249 -3.40 -30.12 -8.31
C ALA A 249 -3.45 -29.48 -9.71
N ASP A 250 -3.75 -28.18 -9.78
CA ASP A 250 -3.75 -27.42 -11.03
C ASP A 250 -2.36 -27.44 -11.68
N TYR A 251 -1.30 -27.17 -10.92
CA TYR A 251 0.07 -27.17 -11.44
C TYR A 251 0.54 -28.57 -11.86
N ALA A 252 0.18 -29.61 -11.11
CA ALA A 252 0.44 -31.00 -11.51
C ALA A 252 -0.28 -31.39 -12.83
N ALA A 253 -1.39 -30.72 -13.15
CA ALA A 253 -2.12 -30.85 -14.41
C ALA A 253 -1.63 -29.88 -15.51
N ASN A 254 -0.54 -29.13 -15.29
CA ASN A 254 -0.03 -28.06 -16.16
C ASN A 254 -1.03 -26.91 -16.38
N GLN A 255 -1.89 -26.63 -15.39
CA GLN A 255 -2.82 -25.50 -15.39
C GLN A 255 -2.22 -24.34 -14.58
N PHE A 256 -1.49 -23.48 -15.29
CA PHE A 256 -0.75 -22.36 -14.71
C PHE A 256 -1.58 -21.06 -14.65
N SER A 257 -2.65 -21.11 -13.87
CA SER A 257 -3.57 -19.98 -13.66
C SER A 257 -3.09 -19.07 -12.53
N PRO A 258 -3.40 -17.76 -12.58
CA PRO A 258 -3.24 -16.88 -11.43
C PRO A 258 -4.11 -17.35 -10.25
N ASN A 259 -3.63 -17.11 -9.04
CA ASN A 259 -4.31 -17.40 -7.78
C ASN A 259 -4.33 -16.13 -6.91
N PRO A 260 -5.13 -15.12 -7.30
CA PRO A 260 -5.14 -13.83 -6.63
C PRO A 260 -5.57 -13.94 -5.17
N SER A 261 -5.02 -13.04 -4.34
CA SER A 261 -5.48 -12.84 -2.97
C SER A 261 -6.72 -11.94 -2.96
N ILE A 262 -7.77 -12.40 -2.30
CA ILE A 262 -9.07 -11.75 -2.22
C ILE A 262 -9.45 -11.45 -0.77
N GLY A 263 -10.13 -10.33 -0.55
CA GLY A 263 -10.58 -9.92 0.77
C GLY A 263 -11.63 -8.82 0.70
N ARG A 264 -11.82 -8.12 1.81
CA ARG A 264 -12.85 -7.09 1.97
C ARG A 264 -12.23 -5.71 1.96
N VAL A 265 -13.00 -4.72 1.51
CA VAL A 265 -12.61 -3.31 1.51
C VAL A 265 -13.69 -2.46 2.18
N ILE A 266 -13.28 -1.50 2.98
CA ILE A 266 -14.09 -0.39 3.48
C ILE A 266 -13.35 0.89 3.13
N GLY A 267 -14.03 1.89 2.58
CA GLY A 267 -13.39 3.15 2.26
C GLY A 267 -14.31 4.34 2.28
N THR A 268 -13.69 5.50 2.14
CA THR A 268 -14.33 6.81 2.16
C THR A 268 -13.68 7.70 1.12
N LEU A 269 -14.50 8.31 0.27
CA LEU A 269 -14.13 9.44 -0.58
C LEU A 269 -14.63 10.71 0.09
N ALA A 270 -13.78 11.73 0.21
CA ALA A 270 -14.14 13.02 0.77
C ALA A 270 -13.49 14.16 -0.03
N THR A 271 -13.93 15.39 0.22
CA THR A 271 -13.21 16.59 -0.21
C THR A 271 -11.76 16.53 0.29
N ALA A 272 -10.78 16.96 -0.48
CA ALA A 272 -9.43 17.24 0.03
C ALA A 272 -9.26 18.74 0.25
N TYR A 273 -8.62 19.15 1.34
CA TYR A 273 -8.35 20.56 1.64
C TYR A 273 -6.87 20.93 1.47
N ALA A 274 -6.59 22.22 1.43
CA ALA A 274 -5.22 22.72 1.39
C ALA A 274 -4.40 22.28 2.60
N ASN A 275 -3.10 22.04 2.40
CA ASN A 275 -2.13 21.64 3.42
C ASN A 275 -2.40 20.28 4.09
N GLU A 276 -3.23 19.43 3.47
CA GLU A 276 -3.41 18.05 3.90
C GLU A 276 -2.41 17.11 3.21
N PRO A 277 -1.92 16.07 3.91
CA PRO A 277 -1.06 15.06 3.29
C PRO A 277 -1.80 14.31 2.19
N GLN A 278 -1.06 13.92 1.16
CA GLN A 278 -1.62 13.28 -0.03
C GLN A 278 -1.83 11.78 0.17
N ILE A 279 -0.98 11.10 0.93
CA ILE A 279 -0.97 9.63 1.01
C ILE A 279 -1.04 9.05 2.42
N CYS A 280 -1.17 9.90 3.45
CA CYS A 280 -1.31 9.45 4.83
C CYS A 280 -2.36 10.26 5.61
N PRO A 281 -3.00 9.68 6.65
CA PRO A 281 -4.04 10.38 7.39
C PRO A 281 -3.38 11.41 8.32
N PRO A 282 -3.78 12.70 8.30
CA PRO A 282 -3.32 13.70 9.28
C PRO A 282 -4.01 13.52 10.65
N GLY A 283 -3.94 14.51 11.54
CA GLY A 283 -4.73 14.50 12.79
C GLY A 283 -4.19 13.60 13.90
N ARG A 284 -5.05 13.32 14.88
CA ARG A 284 -4.76 12.56 16.10
C ARG A 284 -4.75 11.06 15.83
N GLN A 285 -3.98 10.29 16.58
CA GLN A 285 -3.89 8.84 16.43
C GLN A 285 -4.05 8.13 17.78
N LEU A 286 -5.01 7.21 17.84
CA LEU A 286 -5.17 6.29 18.96
C LEU A 286 -4.69 4.91 18.56
N VAL A 287 -4.10 4.17 19.48
CA VAL A 287 -3.64 2.81 19.17
C VAL A 287 -4.11 1.81 20.20
N ASN A 288 -4.64 0.70 19.70
CA ASN A 288 -4.99 -0.45 20.51
C ASN A 288 -3.73 -0.98 21.21
N ALA A 289 -3.72 -0.88 22.54
CA ALA A 289 -2.56 -1.19 23.37
C ALA A 289 -2.29 -2.71 23.51
N ASP A 290 -3.12 -3.58 22.93
CA ASP A 290 -2.79 -4.99 22.80
C ASP A 290 -1.65 -5.15 21.78
N GLU A 291 -0.48 -5.60 22.27
CA GLU A 291 0.74 -5.79 21.48
C GLU A 291 0.57 -6.77 20.31
N ASN A 292 -0.44 -7.66 20.36
CA ASN A 292 -0.74 -8.59 19.25
C ASN A 292 -1.68 -7.98 18.21
N ILE A 293 -2.29 -6.83 18.53
CA ILE A 293 -3.24 -6.14 17.67
C ILE A 293 -2.60 -4.91 17.04
N GLY A 294 -2.14 -3.95 17.84
CA GLY A 294 -1.42 -2.74 17.39
C GLY A 294 -2.21 -1.82 16.42
N SER A 295 -3.48 -2.15 16.14
CA SER A 295 -4.31 -1.42 15.19
C SER A 295 -4.71 -0.04 15.69
N VAL A 296 -4.94 0.89 14.76
CA VAL A 296 -5.06 2.32 15.07
C VAL A 296 -6.42 2.90 14.69
N ALA A 297 -6.75 4.03 15.32
CA ALA A 297 -7.81 4.94 14.91
C ALA A 297 -7.22 6.33 14.65
N TYR A 298 -7.91 7.11 13.84
CA TYR A 298 -7.59 8.51 13.61
C TYR A 298 -8.73 9.40 14.03
N ALA A 299 -8.42 10.56 14.60
CA ALA A 299 -9.45 11.49 15.05
C ALA A 299 -9.14 12.93 14.67
N GLU A 300 -10.19 13.70 14.43
CA GLU A 300 -10.08 15.14 14.36
C GLU A 300 -11.31 15.86 14.90
N VAL A 301 -11.08 17.08 15.37
CA VAL A 301 -12.12 18.00 15.81
C VAL A 301 -12.33 19.08 14.76
N ALA A 302 -13.56 19.24 14.30
CA ALA A 302 -13.98 20.38 13.49
C ALA A 302 -15.49 20.60 13.63
N ASN A 303 -15.94 21.85 13.49
CA ASN A 303 -17.36 22.21 13.49
C ASN A 303 -18.13 21.64 14.70
N ASP A 304 -17.55 21.75 15.90
CA ASP A 304 -18.10 21.22 17.15
C ASP A 304 -18.37 19.69 17.13
N LEU A 305 -17.66 18.95 16.29
CA LEU A 305 -17.68 17.49 16.21
C LEU A 305 -16.28 16.93 16.44
N LEU A 306 -16.19 15.82 17.18
CA LEU A 306 -15.06 14.90 17.14
C LEU A 306 -15.42 13.73 16.23
N SER A 307 -14.75 13.64 15.09
CA SER A 307 -14.92 12.53 14.16
C SER A 307 -13.76 11.55 14.32
N LEU A 308 -14.06 10.25 14.38
CA LEU A 308 -13.08 9.18 14.56
C LEU A 308 -13.22 8.12 13.48
N ASP A 309 -12.16 7.87 12.72
CA ASP A 309 -12.02 6.67 11.90
C ASP A 309 -11.54 5.52 12.77
N MET A 310 -12.42 4.54 12.95
CA MET A 310 -12.19 3.35 13.77
C MET A 310 -12.13 2.06 12.95
N VAL A 311 -12.05 2.16 11.61
CA VAL A 311 -12.09 0.96 10.74
C VAL A 311 -11.07 -0.09 11.17
N ASN A 312 -9.86 0.31 11.55
CA ASN A 312 -8.82 -0.63 11.97
C ASN A 312 -8.76 -0.88 13.47
N LEU A 313 -9.13 0.08 14.31
CA LEU A 313 -8.88 0.03 15.75
C LEU A 313 -9.45 -1.21 16.44
N ILE A 314 -10.73 -1.51 16.16
CA ILE A 314 -11.42 -2.66 16.75
C ILE A 314 -11.41 -3.80 15.74
N PRO A 315 -10.71 -4.91 16.00
CA PRO A 315 -10.62 -6.04 15.08
C PRO A 315 -11.96 -6.79 14.97
N LYS A 316 -12.06 -7.68 13.98
CA LYS A 316 -13.14 -8.67 13.82
C LYS A 316 -12.78 -9.92 14.59
N GLN A 317 -13.79 -10.55 15.18
CA GLN A 317 -13.57 -11.78 15.96
C GLN A 317 -13.12 -12.93 15.07
N THR A 318 -13.78 -13.11 13.93
CA THR A 318 -13.56 -14.25 13.03
C THR A 318 -13.42 -13.82 11.59
N PHE A 319 -12.62 -14.57 10.86
CA PHE A 319 -12.56 -14.59 9.41
C PHE A 319 -13.92 -15.03 8.83
N ARG A 320 -14.21 -14.63 7.59
CA ARG A 320 -15.43 -15.04 6.89
C ARG A 320 -15.56 -16.55 6.77
N ALA A 321 -16.79 -17.06 6.85
CA ALA A 321 -17.06 -18.51 6.83
C ALA A 321 -16.76 -19.17 5.47
N ARG A 322 -16.96 -18.44 4.37
CA ARG A 322 -16.64 -18.89 3.00
C ARG A 322 -15.47 -18.06 2.46
N ARG A 323 -14.42 -18.75 1.99
CA ARG A 323 -13.18 -18.12 1.50
C ARG A 323 -13.40 -17.09 0.40
N ASP A 324 -14.32 -17.35 -0.51
CA ASP A 324 -14.63 -16.54 -1.69
C ASP A 324 -15.71 -15.47 -1.45
N ASP A 325 -16.32 -15.45 -0.27
CA ASP A 325 -17.40 -14.52 0.04
C ASP A 325 -16.89 -13.16 0.50
N ILE A 326 -16.45 -12.37 -0.48
CA ILE A 326 -15.89 -11.04 -0.27
C ILE A 326 -16.90 -9.89 -0.45
N THR A 327 -18.16 -10.20 -0.78
CA THR A 327 -19.17 -9.18 -1.15
C THR A 327 -20.45 -9.21 -0.31
N SER A 328 -20.66 -10.23 0.53
CA SER A 328 -21.72 -10.23 1.55
C SER A 328 -21.47 -9.17 2.62
N PRO A 329 -22.48 -8.76 3.42
CA PRO A 329 -22.28 -7.90 4.59
C PRO A 329 -21.11 -8.34 5.47
N ILE A 330 -20.38 -7.35 6.00
CA ILE A 330 -19.20 -7.59 6.83
C ILE A 330 -19.68 -7.91 8.25
N GLY A 331 -19.21 -9.02 8.82
CA GLY A 331 -19.53 -9.38 10.21
C GLY A 331 -19.04 -8.32 11.21
N PRO A 332 -19.61 -8.27 12.42
CA PRO A 332 -19.32 -7.23 13.39
C PRO A 332 -17.88 -7.28 13.90
N ASN A 333 -17.43 -6.16 14.48
CA ASN A 333 -16.21 -6.12 15.26
C ASN A 333 -16.33 -7.02 16.51
N VAL A 334 -15.18 -7.33 17.14
CA VAL A 334 -15.12 -8.02 18.43
C VAL A 334 -15.95 -7.25 19.45
N ASN A 335 -16.80 -7.97 20.18
CA ASN A 335 -17.52 -7.40 21.30
C ASN A 335 -16.58 -7.28 22.50
N TYR A 336 -16.16 -6.06 22.83
CA TYR A 336 -15.36 -5.73 24.02
C TYR A 336 -16.22 -5.25 25.21
N GLY A 337 -17.54 -5.38 25.13
CA GLY A 337 -18.48 -4.73 26.05
C GLY A 337 -18.76 -3.28 25.65
N THR A 338 -19.32 -2.49 26.57
CA THR A 338 -19.67 -1.08 26.33
C THR A 338 -18.41 -0.26 26.01
N VAL A 339 -18.36 0.34 24.81
CA VAL A 339 -17.25 1.16 24.35
C VAL A 339 -17.46 2.60 24.82
N THR A 340 -16.44 3.16 25.47
CA THR A 340 -16.41 4.57 25.91
C THR A 340 -15.34 5.32 25.14
N ILE A 341 -15.70 6.48 24.60
CA ILE A 341 -14.77 7.46 24.03
C ILE A 341 -14.62 8.58 25.04
N ALA A 342 -13.39 8.90 25.44
CA ALA A 342 -13.09 9.89 26.47
C ALA A 342 -11.96 10.85 26.04
N ALA A 343 -11.92 12.03 26.65
CA ALA A 343 -10.77 12.94 26.65
C ALA A 343 -10.31 13.15 28.10
N GLY A 344 -9.09 12.72 28.42
CA GLY A 344 -8.66 12.58 29.81
C GLY A 344 -9.65 11.70 30.59
N ASN A 345 -10.19 12.24 31.69
CA ASN A 345 -11.20 11.55 32.51
C ASN A 345 -12.66 11.88 32.11
N THR A 346 -12.87 12.69 31.07
CA THR A 346 -14.21 13.13 30.66
C THR A 346 -14.75 12.20 29.58
N SER A 347 -15.88 11.54 29.87
CA SER A 347 -16.60 10.74 28.87
C SER A 347 -17.25 11.65 27.81
N LEU A 348 -17.04 11.32 26.54
CA LEU A 348 -17.57 12.05 25.38
C LEU A 348 -18.75 11.30 24.76
N ALA A 349 -18.63 9.98 24.60
CA ALA A 349 -19.65 9.12 24.02
C ALA A 349 -19.55 7.69 24.57
N ILE A 350 -20.68 6.99 24.59
CA ILE A 350 -20.79 5.60 25.05
C ILE A 350 -21.62 4.83 24.03
N TYR A 351 -21.09 3.71 23.55
CA TYR A 351 -21.73 2.83 22.57
C TYR A 351 -21.92 1.44 23.18
N GLN A 352 -23.15 0.92 23.10
CA GLN A 352 -23.41 -0.46 23.50
C GLN A 352 -22.91 -1.43 22.42
N PRO A 353 -22.59 -2.69 22.77
CA PRO A 353 -22.12 -3.67 21.79
C PRO A 353 -23.03 -3.90 20.59
N ASP A 354 -24.32 -3.65 20.74
CA ASP A 354 -25.36 -3.77 19.72
C ASP A 354 -25.64 -2.48 18.96
N ASP A 355 -24.88 -1.41 19.22
CA ASP A 355 -25.01 -0.15 18.50
C ASP A 355 -24.65 -0.35 17.00
N PRO A 356 -25.48 0.14 16.06
CA PRO A 356 -25.19 0.05 14.63
C PRO A 356 -23.84 0.61 14.21
N MET A 357 -23.30 1.60 14.93
CA MET A 357 -21.97 2.16 14.65
C MET A 357 -20.83 1.18 14.94
N LEU A 358 -21.07 0.16 15.77
CA LEU A 358 -20.12 -0.92 16.06
C LEU A 358 -20.43 -2.21 15.28
N LEU A 359 -21.71 -2.54 15.09
CA LEU A 359 -22.14 -3.74 14.36
C LEU A 359 -22.05 -3.56 12.84
N ASP A 360 -22.63 -2.48 12.32
CA ASP A 360 -22.73 -2.16 10.90
C ASP A 360 -21.76 -1.03 10.51
N TYR A 361 -20.64 -0.94 11.23
CA TYR A 361 -19.62 0.11 11.06
C TYR A 361 -19.21 0.33 9.60
N TYR A 362 -19.16 -0.74 8.80
CA TYR A 362 -18.80 -0.71 7.39
C TYR A 362 -19.78 0.10 6.52
N LEU A 363 -21.04 0.25 6.92
CA LEU A 363 -22.01 1.10 6.21
C LEU A 363 -21.64 2.58 6.30
N TYR A 364 -20.99 2.97 7.40
CA TYR A 364 -20.60 4.36 7.72
C TYR A 364 -19.12 4.62 7.47
N GLY A 365 -18.43 3.72 6.74
CA GLY A 365 -17.00 3.81 6.48
C GLY A 365 -16.15 3.59 7.73
N GLY A 366 -16.72 3.02 8.80
CA GLY A 366 -16.14 2.87 10.12
C GLY A 366 -15.84 4.18 10.84
N ILE A 367 -16.49 5.28 10.43
CA ILE A 367 -16.31 6.60 11.02
C ILE A 367 -17.47 6.94 11.94
N ILE A 368 -17.16 7.40 13.14
CA ILE A 368 -18.12 7.86 14.15
C ILE A 368 -17.94 9.36 14.36
N ASP A 369 -19.05 10.11 14.39
CA ASP A 369 -19.03 11.54 14.68
C ASP A 369 -19.70 11.81 16.05
N VAL A 370 -18.97 12.44 16.97
CA VAL A 370 -19.40 12.76 18.33
C VAL A 370 -19.63 14.26 18.47
N PRO A 371 -20.88 14.72 18.71
CA PRO A 371 -21.16 16.13 18.99
C PRO A 371 -20.48 16.62 20.27
N LEU A 372 -19.86 17.79 20.21
CA LEU A 372 -19.18 18.43 21.33
C LEU A 372 -19.90 19.73 21.70
N ASN A 373 -20.21 19.89 22.98
CA ASN A 373 -20.48 21.22 23.51
C ASN A 373 -19.15 21.94 23.85
N ALA A 374 -19.22 23.23 24.19
CA ALA A 374 -18.03 24.03 24.48
C ALA A 374 -17.11 23.43 25.57
N THR A 375 -17.69 22.80 26.60
CA THR A 375 -16.92 22.14 27.66
C THR A 375 -16.20 20.90 27.14
N LEU A 376 -16.89 20.05 26.38
CA LEU A 376 -16.28 18.84 25.79
C LEU A 376 -15.21 19.21 24.77
N LEU A 377 -15.44 20.25 23.96
CA LEU A 377 -14.46 20.77 23.01
C LEU A 377 -13.15 21.15 23.71
N GLN A 378 -13.24 21.89 24.82
CA GLN A 378 -12.07 22.25 25.62
C GLN A 378 -11.34 21.02 26.16
N GLN A 379 -12.07 20.01 26.63
CA GLN A 379 -11.48 18.76 27.13
C GLN A 379 -10.72 18.03 26.04
N VAL A 380 -11.31 17.90 24.85
CA VAL A 380 -10.71 17.24 23.69
C VAL A 380 -9.46 17.98 23.21
N GLN A 381 -9.45 19.32 23.22
CA GLN A 381 -8.30 20.12 22.82
C GLN A 381 -7.13 20.06 23.81
N SER A 382 -7.41 19.85 25.08
CA SER A 382 -6.40 19.95 26.15
C SER A 382 -5.89 18.60 26.66
N ASN A 383 -6.57 17.50 26.33
CA ASN A 383 -6.27 16.18 26.87
C ASN A 383 -6.19 15.11 25.76
N PRO A 384 -5.34 14.09 25.93
CA PRO A 384 -5.35 12.90 25.08
C PRO A 384 -6.71 12.21 25.05
N LEU A 385 -7.07 11.67 23.89
CA LEU A 385 -8.21 10.80 23.71
C LEU A 385 -7.91 9.40 24.23
N ASN A 386 -8.97 8.68 24.59
CA ASN A 386 -8.90 7.25 24.88
C ASN A 386 -10.19 6.57 24.44
N ILE A 387 -10.06 5.39 23.84
CA ILE A 387 -11.19 4.49 23.58
C ILE A 387 -10.99 3.25 24.46
N SER A 388 -11.97 2.93 25.29
CA SER A 388 -11.87 1.78 26.19
C SER A 388 -13.17 1.01 26.31
N ALA A 389 -13.05 -0.26 26.70
CA ALA A 389 -14.19 -1.11 27.02
C ALA A 389 -13.77 -2.16 28.05
N PRO A 390 -14.68 -2.62 28.95
CA PRO A 390 -14.32 -3.47 30.08
C PRO A 390 -13.90 -4.89 29.70
N GLY A 391 -14.14 -5.33 28.47
CA GLY A 391 -13.99 -6.71 28.02
C GLY A 391 -15.24 -7.56 28.29
N THR A 392 -15.20 -8.79 27.81
CA THR A 392 -16.24 -9.81 28.05
C THR A 392 -15.60 -11.13 28.51
N ALA A 393 -16.39 -12.18 28.73
CA ALA A 393 -15.83 -13.50 29.01
C ALA A 393 -15.02 -14.07 27.81
N GLY A 394 -15.29 -13.61 26.58
CA GLY A 394 -14.63 -14.08 25.35
C GLY A 394 -13.56 -13.14 24.79
N SER A 395 -13.40 -11.95 25.37
CA SER A 395 -12.49 -10.90 24.88
C SER A 395 -11.92 -10.13 26.07
N GLY A 396 -10.60 -9.86 26.07
CA GLY A 396 -9.98 -9.01 27.09
C GLY A 396 -10.55 -7.58 27.07
N ALA A 397 -10.13 -6.70 27.99
CA ALA A 397 -10.50 -5.29 27.92
C ALA A 397 -9.91 -4.60 26.67
N LEU A 398 -10.60 -3.60 26.13
CA LEU A 398 -10.05 -2.70 25.13
C LEU A 398 -9.43 -1.49 25.83
N SER A 399 -8.19 -1.16 25.47
CA SER A 399 -7.54 0.09 25.84
C SER A 399 -6.86 0.65 24.59
N ALA A 400 -7.26 1.84 24.16
CA ALA A 400 -6.71 2.51 23.00
C ALA A 400 -6.43 3.98 23.31
N PRO A 401 -5.32 4.28 23.99
CA PRO A 401 -4.91 5.65 24.27
C PRO A 401 -4.41 6.35 23.00
N GLU A 402 -4.56 7.66 22.97
CA GLU A 402 -3.92 8.50 21.97
C GLU A 402 -2.41 8.63 22.20
N ILE A 403 -1.66 8.60 21.11
CA ILE A 403 -0.26 9.03 21.11
C ILE A 403 -0.25 10.56 21.00
N ALA A 404 0.15 11.23 22.08
CA ALA A 404 0.05 12.68 22.16
C ALA A 404 0.88 13.41 21.09
N TYR A 405 2.07 12.90 20.76
CA TYR A 405 2.92 13.41 19.70
C TYR A 405 2.89 12.48 18.49
N ARG A 406 2.70 13.05 17.32
CA ARG A 406 2.65 12.27 16.08
C ARG A 406 3.54 12.89 15.03
N VAL A 407 4.31 12.05 14.34
CA VAL A 407 5.03 12.39 13.10
C VAL A 407 4.41 11.60 11.95
N TYR A 408 4.37 12.16 10.74
CA TYR A 408 3.94 11.47 9.52
C TYR A 408 4.53 12.15 8.27
N THR A 409 4.55 11.48 7.13
CA THR A 409 5.10 12.01 5.87
C THR A 409 4.46 11.38 4.65
N ASP A 410 4.41 12.14 3.54
CA ASP A 410 4.02 11.63 2.22
C ASP A 410 5.19 10.92 1.51
N GLN A 411 6.44 11.09 1.95
CA GLN A 411 7.59 10.41 1.34
C GLN A 411 7.79 9.00 1.91
N ARG A 412 6.74 8.16 1.91
CA ARG A 412 6.77 6.81 2.51
C ARG A 412 7.61 5.81 1.72
N ASN A 413 7.61 5.95 0.40
CA ASN A 413 8.31 5.07 -0.53
C ASN A 413 8.96 5.92 -1.61
N SER A 414 10.28 5.85 -1.70
CA SER A 414 11.06 6.67 -2.62
C SER A 414 12.10 5.83 -3.35
N TYR A 415 12.29 6.14 -4.62
CA TYR A 415 13.30 5.51 -5.47
C TYR A 415 14.45 6.49 -5.69
N PHE A 416 15.68 6.04 -5.49
CA PHE A 416 16.90 6.79 -5.77
C PHE A 416 17.55 6.23 -7.04
N ASP A 417 17.38 6.97 -8.14
CA ASP A 417 18.08 6.71 -9.39
C ASP A 417 19.57 7.14 -9.27
N PRO A 418 20.51 6.55 -10.03
CA PRO A 418 21.93 6.85 -9.92
C PRO A 418 22.33 8.29 -10.27
N ASN A 419 21.41 9.07 -10.88
CA ASN A 419 21.63 10.48 -11.21
C ASN A 419 21.00 11.43 -10.18
N ASP A 420 20.21 10.92 -9.24
CA ASP A 420 19.55 11.74 -8.23
C ASP A 420 20.58 12.30 -7.25
N ARG A 421 20.53 13.61 -7.04
CA ARG A 421 21.40 14.29 -6.08
C ARG A 421 20.84 14.26 -4.67
N SER A 422 19.53 14.42 -4.55
CA SER A 422 18.84 14.44 -3.26
C SER A 422 17.33 14.26 -3.40
N ILE A 423 16.72 13.67 -2.38
CA ILE A 423 15.27 13.66 -2.17
C ILE A 423 14.98 14.49 -0.92
N GLN A 424 14.05 15.44 -1.03
CA GLN A 424 13.56 16.17 0.13
C GLN A 424 12.46 15.36 0.81
N VAL A 425 12.58 15.18 2.12
CA VAL A 425 11.54 14.61 2.98
C VAL A 425 10.99 15.71 3.86
N THR A 426 9.67 15.84 3.87
CA THR A 426 8.94 16.72 4.78
C THR A 426 8.23 15.86 5.82
N LEU A 427 8.60 16.05 7.08
CA LEU A 427 7.92 15.47 8.23
C LEU A 427 6.87 16.45 8.72
N GLN A 428 5.64 15.99 8.81
CA GLN A 428 4.58 16.66 9.56
C GLN A 428 4.66 16.19 11.01
N ALA A 429 4.58 17.11 11.96
CA ALA A 429 4.61 16.79 13.37
C ALA A 429 3.47 17.51 14.09
N ARG A 430 2.72 16.80 14.95
CA ARG A 430 1.56 17.35 15.69
C ARG A 430 1.59 16.94 17.16
N TYR A 431 1.07 17.81 18.02
CA TYR A 431 0.74 17.50 19.41
C TYR A 431 -0.78 17.60 19.60
N LEU A 432 -1.43 16.49 19.94
CA LEU A 432 -2.90 16.39 20.05
C LEU A 432 -3.64 16.94 18.81
N GLY A 433 -3.05 16.76 17.62
CA GLY A 433 -3.56 17.28 16.35
C GLY A 433 -3.23 18.75 16.05
N GLY A 434 -2.72 19.50 17.04
CA GLY A 434 -2.26 20.88 16.91
C GLY A 434 -0.77 21.04 16.61
N PRO A 435 -0.26 22.29 16.54
CA PRO A 435 1.17 22.57 16.41
C PRO A 435 1.95 22.15 17.66
N MET A 436 3.27 22.08 17.56
CA MET A 436 4.13 21.73 18.70
C MET A 436 4.06 22.78 19.81
N PRO A 437 3.88 22.39 21.09
CA PRO A 437 3.83 23.35 22.20
C PRO A 437 5.22 23.88 22.58
N GLU A 438 6.27 23.11 22.28
CA GLU A 438 7.67 23.42 22.61
C GLU A 438 8.59 22.89 21.50
N ASP A 439 9.89 23.20 21.58
CA ASP A 439 10.88 22.65 20.65
C ASP A 439 11.02 21.14 20.87
N ILE A 440 10.73 20.34 19.84
CA ILE A 440 10.76 18.88 19.90
C ILE A 440 11.85 18.32 19.01
N GLN A 441 12.56 17.31 19.50
CA GLN A 441 13.53 16.55 18.72
C GLN A 441 12.86 15.34 18.06
N ILE A 442 13.12 15.17 16.77
CA ILE A 442 12.83 13.95 16.01
C ILE A 442 14.17 13.27 15.75
N GLY A 443 14.39 12.11 16.37
CA GLY A 443 15.51 11.22 16.03
C GLY A 443 15.26 10.50 14.71
N ILE A 444 16.32 10.30 13.93
CA ILE A 444 16.29 9.60 12.65
C ILE A 444 17.30 8.46 12.71
N THR A 445 16.82 7.23 12.51
CA THR A 445 17.66 6.04 12.45
C THR A 445 17.45 5.32 11.12
N ALA A 446 18.53 4.73 10.58
CA ALA A 446 18.45 3.86 9.41
C ALA A 446 18.56 2.39 9.84
N ALA A 447 17.81 1.52 9.17
CA ALA A 447 17.86 0.09 9.36
C ALA A 447 17.89 -0.66 8.03
N ALA A 448 18.47 -1.85 8.08
CA ALA A 448 18.42 -2.83 7.02
C ALA A 448 17.05 -3.53 6.98
N THR A 449 16.78 -4.20 5.86
CA THR A 449 15.69 -5.17 5.80
C THR A 449 16.09 -6.47 6.51
N ASN A 450 15.11 -7.30 6.86
CA ASN A 450 15.38 -8.60 7.49
C ASN A 450 16.22 -9.52 6.59
N THR A 451 16.09 -9.40 5.27
CA THR A 451 16.80 -10.25 4.30
C THR A 451 18.19 -9.73 3.95
N TYR A 452 18.35 -8.41 3.77
CA TYR A 452 19.60 -7.80 3.31
C TYR A 452 20.31 -7.00 4.41
N GLN A 453 20.84 -7.71 5.41
CA GLN A 453 21.41 -7.08 6.62
C GLN A 453 22.83 -6.50 6.44
N GLY A 454 23.56 -6.96 5.42
CA GLY A 454 24.91 -6.47 5.14
C GLY A 454 24.92 -4.99 4.73
N LYS A 455 25.80 -4.18 5.32
CA LYS A 455 25.87 -2.72 5.10
C LYS A 455 25.83 -2.29 3.62
N ARG A 456 26.47 -3.06 2.73
CA ARG A 456 26.47 -2.80 1.28
C ARG A 456 25.07 -2.70 0.65
N TYR A 457 24.04 -3.22 1.30
CA TYR A 457 22.67 -3.29 0.80
C TYR A 457 21.72 -2.25 1.40
N TRP A 458 22.16 -1.42 2.35
CA TRP A 458 21.27 -0.46 3.02
C TRP A 458 21.97 0.80 3.54
N ASP A 459 23.28 0.73 3.83
CA ASP A 459 24.08 1.85 4.33
C ASP A 459 24.68 2.62 3.14
N PHE A 460 23.82 3.36 2.43
CA PHE A 460 24.20 4.13 1.23
C PHE A 460 23.58 5.54 1.20
N LEU A 461 22.89 5.96 2.27
CA LEU A 461 22.24 7.27 2.36
C LEU A 461 22.92 8.16 3.40
N GLN A 462 22.93 9.46 3.12
CA GLN A 462 23.36 10.53 4.01
C GLN A 462 22.15 11.37 4.39
N PHE A 463 21.96 11.56 5.70
CA PHE A 463 20.84 12.28 6.30
C PHE A 463 21.27 12.77 7.70
N PRO A 464 20.58 13.76 8.29
CA PRO A 464 20.85 14.18 9.68
C PRO A 464 20.33 13.13 10.68
N ASN A 465 21.02 12.94 11.80
CA ASN A 465 20.60 12.00 12.84
C ASN A 465 19.42 12.51 13.68
N SER A 466 19.17 13.82 13.69
CA SER A 466 18.01 14.42 14.34
C SER A 466 17.59 15.72 13.67
N LEU A 467 16.34 16.12 13.94
CA LEU A 467 15.75 17.40 13.52
C LEU A 467 15.05 18.05 14.70
N THR A 468 15.10 19.38 14.77
CA THR A 468 14.28 20.17 15.69
C THR A 468 13.03 20.66 14.97
N VAL A 469 11.85 20.41 15.56
CA VAL A 469 10.61 21.12 15.20
C VAL A 469 10.41 22.23 16.21
N PRO A 470 10.51 23.52 15.83
CA PRO A 470 10.32 24.62 16.77
C PRO A 470 8.91 24.69 17.33
N ALA A 471 8.76 25.25 18.52
CA ALA A 471 7.46 25.58 19.11
C ALA A 471 6.59 26.39 18.13
N GLY A 472 5.30 26.07 18.07
CA GLY A 472 4.32 26.67 17.17
C GLY A 472 4.40 26.19 15.71
N GLN A 473 5.42 25.41 15.33
CA GLN A 473 5.52 24.81 14.00
C GLN A 473 4.86 23.43 13.95
N SER A 474 4.63 22.97 12.72
CA SER A 474 3.95 21.70 12.46
C SER A 474 4.64 20.87 11.37
N SER A 475 5.77 21.33 10.85
CA SER A 475 6.54 20.57 9.88
C SER A 475 8.01 20.93 9.91
N VAL A 476 8.85 19.97 9.51
CA VAL A 476 10.28 20.17 9.27
C VAL A 476 10.69 19.40 8.01
N SER A 477 11.60 19.95 7.22
CA SER A 477 12.10 19.30 6.00
C SER A 477 13.60 19.11 6.05
N PHE A 478 14.07 18.04 5.42
CA PHE A 478 15.49 17.73 5.28
C PHE A 478 15.74 17.03 3.95
N ASN A 479 17.00 17.02 3.52
CA ASN A 479 17.41 16.34 2.30
C ASN A 479 18.13 15.04 2.64
N ILE A 480 17.83 14.01 1.86
CA ILE A 480 18.54 12.75 1.84
C ILE A 480 19.37 12.72 0.56
N SER A 481 20.62 12.29 0.65
CA SER A 481 21.53 12.21 -0.50
C SER A 481 22.22 10.84 -0.52
N PRO A 482 22.66 10.31 -1.67
CA PRO A 482 23.52 9.14 -1.69
C PRO A 482 24.86 9.43 -0.98
N GLN A 483 25.39 8.47 -0.24
CA GLN A 483 26.75 8.55 0.33
C GLN A 483 27.80 8.59 -0.78
N SER A 484 28.91 9.29 -0.55
CA SER A 484 30.05 9.29 -1.48
C SER A 484 30.58 7.88 -1.70
N GLY A 485 30.85 7.51 -2.96
CA GLY A 485 31.33 6.17 -3.32
C GLY A 485 30.25 5.07 -3.35
N SER A 486 28.99 5.39 -3.04
CA SER A 486 27.89 4.40 -3.05
C SER A 486 27.26 4.16 -4.43
N SER A 487 27.79 4.74 -5.51
CA SER A 487 27.17 4.68 -6.84
C SER A 487 26.94 3.26 -7.35
N GLY A 488 27.85 2.32 -7.05
CA GLY A 488 27.73 0.91 -7.40
C GLY A 488 26.87 0.07 -6.45
N LEU A 489 26.41 0.63 -5.32
CA LEU A 489 25.58 -0.09 -4.35
C LEU A 489 24.10 -0.04 -4.77
N ALA A 490 23.37 -1.12 -4.49
CA ALA A 490 21.93 -1.21 -4.64
C ALA A 490 21.33 -1.87 -3.41
N GLY A 491 20.08 -1.55 -3.11
CA GLY A 491 19.34 -2.19 -2.03
C GLY A 491 18.29 -1.27 -1.42
N PHE A 492 18.01 -1.50 -0.14
CA PHE A 492 16.83 -0.97 0.53
C PHE A 492 17.20 -0.41 1.90
N THR A 493 16.68 0.77 2.24
CA THR A 493 16.89 1.42 3.53
C THR A 493 15.57 1.88 4.10
N THR A 494 15.33 1.59 5.37
CA THR A 494 14.23 2.19 6.14
C THR A 494 14.79 3.28 7.03
N LEU A 495 14.24 4.49 6.93
CA LEU A 495 14.47 5.56 7.89
C LEU A 495 13.30 5.62 8.86
N THR A 496 13.59 5.52 10.15
CA THR A 496 12.60 5.55 11.24
C THR A 496 12.70 6.87 11.98
N TYR A 497 11.54 7.50 12.21
CA TYR A 497 11.39 8.80 12.86
C TYR A 497 10.79 8.64 14.24
N ILE A 498 11.50 9.11 15.27
CA ILE A 498 11.17 8.90 16.68
C ILE A 498 11.09 10.26 17.37
N ILE A 499 9.92 10.62 17.90
CA ILE A 499 9.74 11.83 18.72
C ILE A 499 10.10 11.53 20.17
N ASN A 500 10.91 12.37 20.81
CA ASN A 500 11.23 12.28 22.25
C ASN A 500 11.73 10.90 22.74
N ASN A 501 12.38 10.13 21.85
CA ASN A 501 12.80 8.74 22.09
C ASN A 501 11.63 7.75 22.36
N ASP A 502 10.39 8.13 22.04
CA ASP A 502 9.23 7.25 22.13
C ASP A 502 9.19 6.31 20.91
N THR A 503 9.54 5.05 21.18
CA THR A 503 9.60 3.99 20.16
C THR A 503 8.30 3.21 20.03
N THR A 504 7.24 3.61 20.73
CA THR A 504 5.99 2.85 20.77
C THR A 504 5.32 2.83 19.38
N TYR A 505 5.34 3.95 18.66
CA TYR A 505 4.71 4.07 17.34
C TYR A 505 5.51 4.98 16.40
N PRO A 506 6.66 4.50 15.89
CA PRO A 506 7.47 5.29 14.99
C PRO A 506 6.81 5.39 13.61
N THR A 507 7.11 6.47 12.89
CA THR A 507 6.85 6.55 11.44
C THR A 507 8.11 6.20 10.69
N TYR A 508 7.96 5.75 9.45
CA TYR A 508 9.10 5.42 8.61
C TYR A 508 8.91 5.81 7.14
N SER A 509 10.03 5.99 6.47
CA SER A 509 10.16 6.11 5.02
C SER A 509 11.09 5.03 4.48
N ASN A 510 10.78 4.46 3.33
CA ASN A 510 11.58 3.44 2.68
C ASN A 510 12.16 3.94 1.38
N PHE A 511 13.39 3.50 1.13
CA PHE A 511 14.18 3.91 0.00
C PHE A 511 14.69 2.69 -0.72
N ARG A 512 14.46 2.64 -2.04
CA ARG A 512 15.16 1.72 -2.93
C ARG A 512 16.20 2.53 -3.67
N LYS A 513 17.47 2.12 -3.60
CA LYS A 513 18.54 2.70 -4.40
C LYS A 513 18.94 1.73 -5.50
N TYR A 514 19.02 2.23 -6.73
CA TYR A 514 19.60 1.47 -7.84
C TYR A 514 21.11 1.69 -7.93
N SER A 515 21.83 0.67 -8.39
CA SER A 515 23.24 0.78 -8.73
C SER A 515 23.42 1.34 -10.14
N ARG A 516 24.54 2.05 -10.35
CA ARG A 516 25.12 2.22 -11.68
C ARG A 516 26.02 1.02 -11.96
N THR A 517 25.77 0.34 -13.07
CA THR A 517 26.55 -0.84 -13.49
C THR A 517 26.82 -0.79 -14.99
N ASP A 518 28.00 -1.25 -15.39
CA ASP A 518 28.39 -1.45 -16.78
C ASP A 518 28.19 -2.90 -17.26
N PHE A 519 27.76 -3.78 -16.34
CA PHE A 519 27.60 -5.23 -16.55
C PHE A 519 28.87 -5.94 -17.05
N GLY A 520 30.05 -5.33 -16.86
CA GLY A 520 31.31 -5.82 -17.45
C GLY A 520 31.38 -5.68 -18.97
N ILE A 521 30.49 -4.90 -19.59
CA ILE A 521 30.44 -4.68 -21.03
C ILE A 521 31.23 -3.40 -21.36
N PRO A 522 32.28 -3.45 -22.20
CA PRO A 522 33.06 -2.27 -22.53
C PRO A 522 32.22 -1.22 -23.27
N ALA A 523 32.40 0.06 -22.92
CA ALA A 523 31.75 1.17 -23.60
C ALA A 523 32.08 1.15 -25.11
N GLY A 524 31.08 1.44 -25.95
CA GLY A 524 31.20 1.36 -27.41
C GLY A 524 30.97 -0.05 -28.00
N SER A 525 30.84 -1.09 -27.16
CA SER A 525 30.52 -2.44 -27.64
C SER A 525 29.09 -2.54 -28.16
N GLN A 526 28.87 -3.42 -29.14
CA GLN A 526 27.52 -3.82 -29.52
C GLN A 526 26.93 -4.74 -28.45
N VAL A 527 25.74 -4.42 -27.98
CA VAL A 527 25.03 -5.24 -26.98
C VAL A 527 24.46 -6.49 -27.65
N THR A 528 24.64 -7.65 -27.02
CA THR A 528 24.12 -8.94 -27.49
C THR A 528 22.81 -9.32 -26.81
N TRP A 529 22.07 -10.27 -27.39
CA TRP A 529 20.88 -10.84 -26.76
C TRP A 529 21.20 -11.47 -25.40
N ASP A 530 22.23 -12.30 -25.32
CA ASP A 530 22.61 -12.99 -24.08
C ASP A 530 22.90 -11.99 -22.94
N GLN A 531 23.54 -10.86 -23.25
CA GLN A 531 23.79 -9.80 -22.29
C GLN A 531 22.49 -9.17 -21.76
N VAL A 532 21.53 -8.89 -22.64
CA VAL A 532 20.22 -8.34 -22.23
C VAL A 532 19.39 -9.37 -21.49
N TYR A 533 19.38 -10.61 -21.96
CA TYR A 533 18.60 -11.66 -21.33
C TYR A 533 19.09 -11.90 -19.91
N GLU A 534 20.38 -12.18 -19.73
CA GLU A 534 20.94 -12.50 -18.41
C GLU A 534 20.90 -11.33 -17.43
N ASN A 535 21.18 -10.10 -17.89
CA ASN A 535 21.30 -8.95 -16.98
C ASN A 535 20.00 -8.14 -16.80
N VAL A 536 18.96 -8.39 -17.62
CA VAL A 536 17.72 -7.59 -17.61
C VAL A 536 16.47 -8.46 -17.60
N LEU A 537 16.29 -9.34 -18.60
CA LEU A 537 14.98 -9.95 -18.86
C LEU A 537 14.75 -11.26 -18.10
N ARG A 538 15.78 -12.06 -17.85
CA ARG A 538 15.68 -13.41 -17.28
C ARG A 538 15.05 -13.44 -15.89
N PHE A 539 15.42 -12.48 -15.02
CA PHE A 539 14.76 -12.29 -13.73
C PHE A 539 13.24 -12.08 -13.88
N HIS A 540 12.84 -11.17 -14.78
CA HIS A 540 11.44 -10.84 -14.98
C HIS A 540 10.66 -11.97 -15.65
N TYR A 541 11.31 -12.70 -16.56
CA TYR A 541 10.75 -13.91 -17.18
C TYR A 541 10.39 -14.95 -16.12
N LEU A 542 11.32 -15.24 -15.20
CA LEU A 542 11.15 -16.27 -14.18
C LEU A 542 10.31 -15.82 -12.99
N ALA A 543 10.36 -14.55 -12.56
CA ALA A 543 9.59 -14.06 -11.43
C ALA A 543 8.16 -13.63 -11.80
N PHE A 544 7.95 -13.20 -13.05
CA PHE A 544 6.70 -12.61 -13.52
C PHE A 544 6.25 -13.20 -14.88
N PRO A 545 5.99 -14.52 -14.97
CA PRO A 545 5.60 -15.18 -16.21
C PRO A 545 4.33 -14.61 -16.85
N ALA A 546 3.49 -13.88 -16.10
CA ALA A 546 2.36 -13.13 -16.67
C ALA A 546 2.79 -12.14 -17.77
N MET A 547 4.00 -11.56 -17.68
CA MET A 547 4.55 -10.70 -18.72
C MET A 547 4.74 -11.46 -20.05
N SER A 548 5.09 -12.76 -19.98
CA SER A 548 5.29 -13.63 -21.14
C SER A 548 4.00 -13.94 -21.90
N ARG A 549 2.83 -13.71 -21.30
CA ARG A 549 1.53 -13.79 -22.01
C ARG A 549 1.38 -12.67 -23.05
N TYR A 550 2.08 -11.55 -22.85
CA TYR A 550 2.05 -10.39 -23.75
C TYR A 550 3.28 -10.33 -24.64
N ILE A 551 4.46 -10.59 -24.08
CA ILE A 551 5.75 -10.57 -24.79
C ILE A 551 6.59 -11.73 -24.27
N GLN A 552 6.87 -12.74 -25.09
CA GLN A 552 7.70 -13.87 -24.68
C GLN A 552 9.14 -13.41 -24.38
N LEU A 553 9.45 -13.14 -23.11
CA LEU A 553 10.68 -12.42 -22.69
C LEU A 553 11.98 -13.20 -22.90
N ASN A 554 11.92 -14.51 -23.11
CA ASN A 554 13.08 -15.34 -23.42
C ASN A 554 13.28 -15.59 -24.92
N GLN A 555 12.52 -14.92 -25.79
CA GLN A 555 12.66 -15.02 -27.24
C GLN A 555 13.08 -13.67 -27.86
N PRO A 556 14.27 -13.57 -28.50
CA PRO A 556 14.78 -12.31 -29.02
C PRO A 556 13.83 -11.67 -30.05
N ASP A 557 13.25 -12.48 -30.95
CA ASP A 557 12.35 -11.97 -32.00
C ASP A 557 11.06 -11.42 -31.44
N ALA A 558 10.50 -12.02 -30.37
CA ALA A 558 9.30 -11.54 -29.71
C ALA A 558 9.55 -10.19 -29.02
N VAL A 559 10.67 -10.07 -28.30
CA VAL A 559 11.07 -8.82 -27.64
C VAL A 559 11.34 -7.72 -28.68
N MET A 560 12.03 -8.04 -29.78
CA MET A 560 12.29 -7.10 -30.87
C MET A 560 10.99 -6.68 -31.58
N GLY A 561 10.05 -7.60 -31.79
CA GLY A 561 8.73 -7.31 -32.34
C GLY A 561 7.92 -6.32 -31.48
N ALA A 562 8.14 -6.33 -30.16
CA ALA A 562 7.51 -5.42 -29.21
C ALA A 562 8.36 -4.17 -28.88
N LYS A 563 9.44 -3.91 -29.63
CA LYS A 563 10.42 -2.84 -29.38
C LYS A 563 9.80 -1.51 -28.95
N GLN A 564 8.87 -0.97 -29.72
CA GLN A 564 8.31 0.37 -29.47
C GLN A 564 7.50 0.41 -28.17
N ALA A 565 6.74 -0.65 -27.88
CA ALA A 565 5.98 -0.75 -26.64
C ALA A 565 6.90 -0.85 -25.42
N ILE A 566 7.99 -1.61 -25.52
CA ILE A 566 8.99 -1.75 -24.45
C ILE A 566 9.69 -0.41 -24.20
N LEU A 567 10.21 0.23 -25.25
CA LEU A 567 10.89 1.53 -25.15
C LEU A 567 9.99 2.60 -24.52
N ALA A 568 8.71 2.62 -24.85
CA ALA A 568 7.75 3.52 -24.22
C ALA A 568 7.57 3.19 -22.73
N ARG A 569 7.33 1.92 -22.37
CA ARG A 569 7.00 1.52 -20.99
C ARG A 569 8.18 1.60 -20.01
N ILE A 570 9.42 1.59 -20.49
CA ILE A 570 10.62 1.79 -19.64
C ILE A 570 11.01 3.28 -19.52
N SER A 571 10.30 4.18 -20.20
CA SER A 571 10.62 5.61 -20.19
C SER A 571 10.21 6.30 -18.88
N PRO A 572 10.80 7.47 -18.56
CA PRO A 572 10.39 8.27 -17.40
C PRO A 572 8.90 8.64 -17.38
N ASP A 573 8.30 8.90 -18.55
CA ASP A 573 6.88 9.30 -18.66
C ASP A 573 5.92 8.22 -18.13
N TYR A 574 6.36 6.96 -18.13
CA TYR A 574 5.56 5.84 -17.65
C TYR A 574 5.82 5.49 -16.19
N GLN A 575 6.88 6.00 -15.55
CA GLN A 575 7.36 5.54 -14.23
C GLN A 575 6.30 5.56 -13.13
N ASN A 576 5.45 6.59 -13.13
CA ASN A 576 4.38 6.78 -12.15
C ASN A 576 3.02 6.23 -12.60
N THR A 577 2.98 5.50 -13.72
CA THR A 577 1.75 4.93 -14.30
C THR A 577 1.59 3.45 -13.94
N THR A 578 0.39 2.90 -14.15
CA THR A 578 0.13 1.46 -14.05
C THR A 578 0.67 0.65 -15.24
N LEU A 579 1.25 1.32 -16.24
CA LEU A 579 1.74 0.73 -17.49
C LEU A 579 3.27 0.57 -17.51
N TYR A 580 3.97 0.99 -16.46
CA TYR A 580 5.44 0.97 -16.38
C TYR A 580 6.02 -0.45 -16.50
N MET A 581 7.21 -0.55 -17.12
CA MET A 581 8.00 -1.77 -17.18
C MET A 581 9.36 -1.58 -16.49
N SER A 582 9.77 -2.47 -15.58
CA SER A 582 9.00 -3.59 -15.04
C SER A 582 7.87 -3.11 -14.12
N VAL A 583 6.76 -3.87 -14.07
CA VAL A 583 5.59 -3.53 -13.24
C VAL A 583 6.01 -3.27 -11.80
N VAL A 584 6.87 -4.14 -11.25
CA VAL A 584 7.44 -4.06 -9.89
C VAL A 584 8.54 -3.00 -9.71
N ARG A 585 8.78 -2.13 -10.72
CA ARG A 585 9.78 -1.05 -10.67
C ARG A 585 11.14 -1.53 -10.20
N SER A 586 11.54 -2.72 -10.64
CA SER A 586 12.78 -3.34 -10.17
C SER A 586 13.93 -3.17 -11.15
N MET A 587 13.59 -2.89 -12.42
CA MET A 587 14.55 -2.65 -13.48
C MET A 587 15.28 -1.32 -13.28
N SER A 588 16.58 -1.38 -13.01
CA SER A 588 17.44 -0.22 -12.77
C SER A 588 17.61 0.66 -14.01
N PRO A 589 18.01 1.93 -13.85
CA PRO A 589 18.33 2.80 -15.00
C PRO A 589 19.41 2.20 -15.92
N SER A 590 20.43 1.55 -15.38
CA SER A 590 21.45 0.84 -16.18
C SER A 590 20.85 -0.35 -16.96
N GLN A 591 19.93 -1.11 -16.36
CA GLN A 591 19.23 -2.20 -17.07
C GLN A 591 18.35 -1.67 -18.21
N ARG A 592 17.61 -0.57 -17.96
CA ARG A 592 16.79 0.10 -18.99
C ARG A 592 17.67 0.63 -20.13
N ALA A 593 18.84 1.20 -19.81
CA ALA A 593 19.80 1.66 -20.80
C ALA A 593 20.36 0.49 -21.65
N LEU A 594 20.71 -0.64 -21.02
CA LEU A 594 21.23 -1.81 -21.73
C LEU A 594 20.19 -2.39 -22.69
N LEU A 595 18.94 -2.53 -22.24
CA LEU A 595 17.81 -2.98 -23.05
C LEU A 595 17.54 -2.00 -24.21
N THR A 596 17.60 -0.69 -23.95
CA THR A 596 17.44 0.35 -24.97
C THR A 596 18.52 0.27 -26.04
N ALA A 597 19.78 0.07 -25.62
CA ALA A 597 20.92 -0.01 -26.53
C ALA A 597 20.78 -1.21 -27.49
N TRP A 598 20.41 -2.37 -26.97
CA TRP A 598 20.14 -3.56 -27.79
C TRP A 598 18.95 -3.36 -28.74
N LEU A 599 17.82 -2.88 -28.24
CA LEU A 599 16.62 -2.63 -29.06
C LEU A 599 16.89 -1.64 -30.21
N ASN A 600 17.72 -0.63 -29.97
CA ASN A 600 18.07 0.38 -30.98
C ASN A 600 19.28 0.03 -31.84
N GLY A 601 20.01 -1.04 -31.51
CA GLY A 601 21.28 -1.37 -32.16
C GLY A 601 22.35 -0.30 -31.96
N THR A 602 22.28 0.45 -30.87
CA THR A 602 23.26 1.50 -30.55
C THR A 602 24.40 0.94 -29.68
N PRO A 603 25.62 1.47 -29.79
CA PRO A 603 26.72 1.08 -28.92
C PRO A 603 26.40 1.30 -27.44
N TRP A 604 26.89 0.41 -26.57
CA TRP A 604 26.72 0.51 -25.11
C TRP A 604 27.41 1.75 -24.53
N GLN A 605 26.69 2.51 -23.70
CA GLN A 605 27.18 3.70 -22.99
C GLN A 605 26.61 3.70 -21.56
N PRO A 606 27.34 3.14 -20.57
CA PRO A 606 26.85 2.93 -19.19
C PRO A 606 26.62 4.21 -18.35
#